data_AF-A0A9X6N5A1-F1
#
_entry.id   AF-A0A9X6N5A1-F1
#
_cell.length_a   1.000
_cell.length_b   1.000
_cell.length_c   1.000
_cell.angle_alpha   90.00
_cell.angle_beta   90.00
_cell.angle_gamma   90.00
#
_symmetry.space_group_name_H-M   'P 1'
#
loop_
_entity.id
_entity.type
_entity.pdbx_description
1 polymer ?
#
loop_
_entity_poly.entity_id
_entity_poly.type
_entity_poly.pdbx_seq_one_letter_code
_entity_poly.pdbx_strand_id
1 'polypeptide(L)'
;MNRGRPQKYTDKDLKEVLVKVVSKNPGRKITPSYLEDFTGIKRHVWTRRMKGVIEQLNQPTHISSEGEALLPLPNIFQLVENNWENKTDLIKSLSHFNETLQYLYEQAKLYQKEKSENKLLKREIKKKDDKIRELDRELTYYKDLYFKMAVKGSYKSHRDEEGLKNVISISANKHKGLDVDFTSAFPELFDDGEIEEDKK
;
A
#
# COMPACT_ATOMS: atom_id res chain seq x y z
N MET A 1 20.34 47.05 50.02
CA MET A 1 20.96 47.81 48.91
C MET A 1 21.30 46.85 47.78
N ASN A 2 20.47 46.71 46.74
CA ASN A 2 20.81 45.88 45.58
C ASN A 2 21.76 46.66 44.66
N ARG A 3 23.07 46.50 44.88
CA ARG A 3 24.13 47.04 44.01
C ARG A 3 24.34 46.07 42.83
N GLY A 4 23.67 46.34 41.72
CA GLY A 4 23.87 45.64 40.45
C GLY A 4 23.36 46.48 39.29
N ARG A 5 23.99 46.34 38.12
CA ARG A 5 23.57 47.00 36.87
C ARG A 5 22.08 46.67 36.60
N PRO A 6 21.24 47.65 36.22
CA PRO A 6 19.84 47.42 35.95
C PRO A 6 19.65 46.36 34.86
N GLN A 7 18.61 45.56 35.02
CA GLN A 7 18.35 44.39 34.20
C GLN A 7 17.87 44.83 32.80
N LYS A 8 18.60 44.42 31.77
CA LYS A 8 18.34 44.86 30.38
C LYS A 8 17.14 44.16 29.72
N TYR A 9 16.75 42.99 30.23
CA TYR A 9 15.67 42.16 29.68
C TYR A 9 14.83 41.61 30.82
N THR A 10 13.51 41.56 30.69
CA THR A 10 12.66 40.84 31.65
C THR A 10 12.61 39.34 31.30
N ASP A 11 12.14 38.50 32.23
CA ASP A 11 11.97 37.06 31.92
C ASP A 11 10.90 36.83 30.85
N LYS A 12 9.89 37.71 30.77
CA LYS A 12 8.86 37.68 29.73
C LYS A 12 9.47 37.94 28.34
N ASP A 13 10.31 38.97 28.22
CA ASP A 13 10.97 39.29 26.95
C ASP A 13 11.85 38.13 26.45
N LEU A 14 12.56 37.47 27.37
CA LEU A 14 13.41 36.32 27.05
C LEU A 14 12.59 35.12 26.55
N LYS A 15 11.42 34.86 27.16
CA LYS A 15 10.51 33.81 26.71
C LYS A 15 9.95 34.08 25.32
N GLU A 16 9.50 35.30 25.06
CA GLU A 16 8.94 35.67 23.76
C GLU A 16 9.98 35.56 22.64
N VAL A 17 11.22 35.93 22.92
CA VAL A 17 12.35 35.72 21.99
C VAL A 17 12.60 34.24 21.77
N LEU A 18 12.60 33.42 22.83
CA LEU A 18 12.78 31.97 22.74
C LEU A 18 11.74 31.33 21.82
N VAL A 19 10.46 31.66 22.01
CA VAL A 19 9.36 31.23 21.15
C VAL A 19 9.63 31.55 19.68
N LYS A 20 10.01 32.80 19.36
CA LYS A 20 10.32 33.21 17.98
C LYS A 20 11.47 32.40 17.37
N VAL A 21 12.49 32.05 18.15
CA VAL A 21 13.61 31.23 17.68
C VAL A 21 13.17 29.80 17.38
N VAL A 22 12.36 29.20 18.27
CA VAL A 22 11.90 27.81 18.10
C VAL A 22 10.95 27.69 16.90
N SER A 23 10.02 28.63 16.74
CA SER A 23 9.08 28.64 15.61
C SER A 23 9.78 28.74 14.25
N LYS A 24 10.92 29.45 14.18
CA LYS A 24 11.72 29.57 12.96
C LYS A 24 12.61 28.36 12.67
N ASN A 25 12.85 27.49 13.67
CA ASN A 25 13.75 26.34 13.54
C ASN A 25 13.12 25.09 14.20
N PRO A 26 12.02 24.57 13.64
CA PRO A 26 11.35 23.40 14.21
C PRO A 26 12.29 22.19 14.26
N GLY A 27 12.26 21.44 15.35
CA GLY A 27 13.02 20.20 15.52
C GLY A 27 14.52 20.35 15.81
N ARG A 28 15.07 21.57 15.83
CA ARG A 28 16.48 21.81 16.16
C ARG A 28 16.67 21.99 17.67
N LYS A 29 17.65 21.26 18.25
CA LYS A 29 18.04 21.45 19.64
C LYS A 29 18.55 22.87 19.89
N ILE A 30 17.91 23.57 20.82
CA ILE A 30 18.22 24.95 21.18
C ILE A 30 19.29 24.97 22.26
N THR A 31 20.44 25.56 21.95
CA THR A 31 21.51 25.76 22.94
C THR A 31 21.66 27.24 23.28
N PRO A 32 22.13 27.59 24.49
CA PRO A 32 22.44 28.97 24.85
C PRO A 32 23.41 29.68 23.91
N SER A 33 24.33 28.93 23.27
CA SER A 33 25.23 29.45 22.24
C SER A 33 24.49 29.76 20.94
N TYR A 34 23.62 28.84 20.49
CA TYR A 34 22.77 29.07 19.33
C TYR A 34 21.87 30.30 19.50
N LEU A 35 21.32 30.49 20.71
CA LEU A 35 20.50 31.67 21.02
C LEU A 35 21.33 32.96 20.97
N GLU A 36 22.60 32.94 21.39
CA GLU A 36 23.48 34.10 21.30
C GLU A 36 23.75 34.48 19.84
N ASP A 37 24.03 33.50 18.98
CA ASP A 37 24.26 33.74 17.55
C ASP A 37 23.01 34.27 16.85
N PHE A 38 21.82 33.75 17.21
CA PHE A 38 20.56 34.12 16.56
C PHE A 38 19.97 35.43 17.07
N THR A 39 20.14 35.76 18.36
CA THR A 39 19.44 36.88 19.01
C THR A 39 20.38 38.02 19.43
N GLY A 40 21.70 37.78 19.42
CA GLY A 40 22.69 38.70 19.96
C GLY A 40 22.67 38.83 21.49
N ILE A 41 21.80 38.07 22.19
CA ILE A 41 21.73 38.06 23.65
C ILE A 41 22.76 37.09 24.20
N LYS A 42 23.65 37.59 25.07
CA LYS A 42 24.78 36.82 25.59
C LYS A 42 24.36 35.49 26.24
N ARG A 43 25.11 34.41 25.96
CA ARG A 43 24.89 33.04 26.48
C ARG A 43 24.60 32.96 27.99
N HIS A 44 25.30 33.75 28.80
CA HIS A 44 25.15 33.70 30.25
C HIS A 44 23.77 34.15 30.73
N VAL A 45 23.07 35.00 29.98
CA VAL A 45 21.70 35.44 30.28
C VAL A 45 20.75 34.26 30.13
N TRP A 46 20.84 33.54 29.01
CA TRP A 46 20.07 32.32 28.74
C TRP A 46 20.36 31.22 29.75
N THR A 47 21.64 31.00 30.05
CA THR A 47 22.08 29.93 30.95
C THR A 47 21.66 30.17 32.40
N ARG A 48 21.62 31.42 32.87
CA ARG A 48 21.21 31.71 34.25
C ARG A 48 19.70 31.76 34.45
N ARG A 49 18.96 32.29 33.46
CA ARG A 49 17.53 32.62 33.65
C ARG A 49 16.58 31.67 32.94
N MET A 50 17.00 31.09 31.83
CA MET A 50 16.13 30.30 30.96
C MET A 50 16.60 28.86 30.78
N LYS A 51 17.59 28.39 31.57
CA LYS A 51 18.11 27.02 31.47
C LYS A 51 17.01 25.97 31.61
N GLY A 52 16.15 26.09 32.62
CA GLY A 52 15.04 25.14 32.82
C GLY A 52 14.04 25.14 31.66
N VAL A 53 13.73 26.32 31.11
CA VAL A 53 12.81 26.48 29.97
C VAL A 53 13.43 25.89 28.69
N ILE A 54 14.72 26.13 28.45
CA ILE A 54 15.46 25.58 27.32
C ILE A 54 15.55 24.05 27.43
N GLU A 55 15.78 23.52 28.63
CA GLU A 55 15.79 22.08 28.87
C GLU A 55 14.42 21.46 28.61
N GLN A 56 13.34 22.09 29.06
CA GLN A 56 11.96 21.67 28.77
C GLN A 56 11.64 21.69 27.27
N LEU A 57 12.01 22.76 26.58
CA LEU A 57 11.80 22.89 25.12
C LEU A 57 12.63 21.88 24.32
N ASN A 58 13.79 21.48 24.83
CA ASN A 58 14.65 20.48 24.22
C ASN A 58 14.30 19.06 24.65
N GLN A 59 13.39 18.86 25.61
CA GLN A 59 12.99 17.51 25.96
C GLN A 59 12.38 16.89 24.70
N PRO A 60 12.87 15.70 24.29
CA PRO A 60 12.29 15.02 23.16
C PRO A 60 10.83 14.77 23.49
N THR A 61 9.92 15.39 22.74
CA THR A 61 8.56 14.87 22.63
C THR A 61 8.74 13.44 22.16
N HIS A 62 8.50 12.48 23.06
CA HIS A 62 8.80 11.08 22.85
C HIS A 62 7.96 10.57 21.67
N ILE A 63 8.49 10.71 20.46
CA ILE A 63 8.00 10.12 19.24
C ILE A 63 9.23 9.41 18.69
N SER A 64 9.63 8.34 19.36
CA SER A 64 10.60 7.40 18.80
C SER A 64 9.86 6.59 17.75
N SER A 65 9.95 7.00 16.49
CA SER A 65 9.75 6.08 15.37
C SER A 65 11.12 5.84 14.76
N GLU A 66 11.68 4.66 15.01
CA GLU A 66 12.88 4.21 14.32
C GLU A 66 12.53 3.99 12.84
N GLY A 67 12.90 4.93 11.98
CA GLY A 67 12.96 4.73 10.53
C GLY A 67 11.94 5.46 9.67
N GLU A 68 10.97 6.18 10.23
CA GLU A 68 9.99 6.93 9.44
C GLU A 68 10.10 8.44 9.69
N ALA A 69 9.93 9.23 8.63
CA ALA A 69 9.88 10.68 8.70
C ALA A 69 8.87 11.10 9.78
N LEU A 70 9.39 11.62 10.89
CA LEU A 70 8.56 12.03 12.03
C LEU A 70 7.53 13.04 11.53
N LEU A 71 6.27 12.78 11.85
CA LEU A 71 5.20 13.74 11.58
C LEU A 71 5.61 15.06 12.25
N PRO A 72 5.57 16.20 11.53
CA PRO A 72 5.90 17.51 12.09
C PRO A 72 4.76 17.96 13.02
N LEU A 73 4.62 17.29 14.16
CA LEU A 73 3.63 17.64 15.16
C LEU A 73 4.05 18.95 15.84
N PRO A 74 3.14 19.92 15.99
CA PRO A 74 3.44 21.15 16.72
C PRO A 74 3.79 20.83 18.18
N ASN A 75 4.81 21.49 18.72
CA ASN A 75 5.16 21.33 20.12
C ASN A 75 4.02 21.89 20.99
N ILE A 76 3.41 21.02 21.80
CA ILE A 76 2.27 21.37 22.68
C ILE A 76 2.65 22.54 23.61
N PHE A 77 3.91 22.62 24.05
CA PHE A 77 4.39 23.73 24.87
C PHE A 77 4.34 25.08 24.13
N GLN A 78 4.66 25.09 22.83
CA GLN A 78 4.52 26.29 21.99
C GLN A 78 3.06 26.68 21.80
N LEU A 79 2.18 25.70 21.59
CA LEU A 79 0.74 25.92 21.47
C LEU A 79 0.15 26.59 22.70
N VAL A 80 0.59 26.17 23.89
CA VAL A 80 0.13 26.69 25.18
C VAL A 80 0.75 28.05 25.50
N GLU A 81 2.06 28.25 25.29
CA GLU A 81 2.69 29.56 25.58
C GLU A 81 2.23 30.65 24.60
N ASN A 82 2.02 30.35 23.31
CA ASN A 82 1.57 31.35 22.32
C ASN A 82 0.15 31.85 22.58
N ASN A 83 -0.70 31.01 23.17
CA ASN A 83 -2.12 31.31 23.38
C ASN A 83 -2.49 31.46 24.86
N TRP A 84 -1.50 31.53 25.76
CA TRP A 84 -1.71 31.65 27.21
C TRP A 84 -2.56 32.88 27.58
N GLU A 85 -2.36 34.00 26.88
CA GLU A 85 -3.10 35.25 27.13
C GLU A 85 -4.51 35.24 26.52
N ASN A 86 -4.76 34.39 25.50
CA ASN A 86 -6.05 34.28 24.83
C ASN A 86 -6.56 32.82 24.80
N LYS A 87 -7.36 32.48 25.82
CA LYS A 87 -8.00 31.15 25.96
C LYS A 87 -8.81 30.73 24.73
N THR A 88 -9.39 31.69 23.99
CA THR A 88 -10.19 31.36 22.80
C THR A 88 -9.34 30.87 21.63
N ASP A 89 -8.14 31.42 21.45
CA ASP A 89 -7.22 31.00 20.39
C ASP A 89 -6.50 29.70 20.76
N LEU A 90 -6.28 29.45 22.06
CA LEU A 90 -5.81 28.16 22.54
C LEU A 90 -6.82 27.04 22.23
N ILE A 91 -8.11 27.28 22.52
CA ILE A 91 -9.18 26.32 22.22
C ILE A 91 -9.24 26.04 20.72
N LYS A 92 -9.21 27.07 19.86
CA LYS A 92 -9.20 26.88 18.40
C LYS A 92 -8.00 26.05 17.93
N SER A 93 -6.82 26.34 18.45
CA SER A 93 -5.59 25.65 18.05
C SER A 93 -5.58 24.18 18.50
N LEU A 94 -6.11 23.89 19.70
CA LEU A 94 -6.30 22.53 20.20
C LEU A 94 -7.40 21.77 19.43
N SER A 95 -8.51 22.44 19.08
CA SER A 95 -9.56 21.85 18.24
C SER A 95 -9.01 21.47 16.86
N HIS A 96 -8.25 22.36 16.22
CA HIS A 96 -7.61 22.07 14.95
C HIS A 96 -6.63 20.88 15.06
N PHE A 97 -5.85 20.82 16.14
CA PHE A 97 -4.99 19.67 16.40
C PHE A 97 -5.80 18.36 16.52
N ASN A 98 -6.91 18.39 17.25
CA ASN A 98 -7.80 17.23 17.39
C ASN A 98 -8.42 16.79 16.06
N GLU A 99 -8.84 17.74 15.21
CA GLU A 99 -9.33 17.46 13.86
C GLU A 99 -8.25 16.80 13.00
N THR A 100 -7.01 17.31 13.04
CA THR A 100 -5.90 16.70 12.28
C THR A 100 -5.58 15.28 12.76
N LEU A 101 -5.67 15.03 14.07
CA LEU A 101 -5.51 13.69 14.64
C LEU A 101 -6.61 12.74 14.21
N GLN A 102 -7.88 13.18 14.24
CA GLN A 102 -9.01 12.38 13.77
C GLN A 102 -8.88 12.05 12.28
N TYR A 103 -8.52 13.05 11.46
CA TYR A 103 -8.26 12.85 10.04
C TYR A 103 -7.13 11.84 9.80
N LEU A 104 -5.99 11.98 10.49
CA LEU A 104 -4.87 11.04 10.39
C LEU A 104 -5.29 9.61 10.78
N TYR A 105 -6.10 9.47 11.82
CA TYR A 105 -6.63 8.18 12.26
C TYR A 105 -7.55 7.54 11.21
N GLU A 106 -8.43 8.32 10.59
CA GLU A 106 -9.29 7.85 9.49
C GLU A 106 -8.47 7.39 8.28
N GLN A 107 -7.47 8.19 7.86
CA GLN A 107 -6.58 7.83 6.76
C GLN A 107 -5.80 6.54 7.06
N ALA A 108 -5.29 6.39 8.29
CA ALA A 108 -4.59 5.17 8.69
C ALA A 108 -5.50 3.94 8.64
N LYS A 109 -6.77 4.08 9.06
CA LYS A 109 -7.77 3.01 8.99
C LYS A 109 -8.09 2.62 7.54
N LEU A 110 -8.27 3.60 6.65
CA LEU A 110 -8.49 3.36 5.22
C LEU A 110 -7.30 2.65 4.58
N TYR A 111 -6.08 3.13 4.84
CA TYR A 111 -4.85 2.52 4.36
C TYR A 111 -4.71 1.07 4.84
N GLN A 112 -5.03 0.80 6.11
CA GLN A 112 -4.98 -0.56 6.65
C GLN A 112 -5.98 -1.49 5.96
N LYS A 113 -7.18 -1.00 5.66
CA LYS A 113 -8.20 -1.73 4.90
C LYS A 113 -7.70 -2.05 3.48
N GLU A 114 -7.24 -1.04 2.75
CA GLU A 114 -6.73 -1.21 1.38
C GLU A 114 -5.50 -2.14 1.35
N LYS A 115 -4.60 -2.04 2.33
CA LYS A 115 -3.45 -2.95 2.49
C LYS A 115 -3.90 -4.41 2.71
N SER A 116 -5.00 -4.62 3.42
CA SER A 116 -5.56 -5.97 3.63
C SER A 116 -6.18 -6.53 2.34
N GLU A 117 -6.92 -5.71 1.59
CA GLU A 117 -7.51 -6.06 0.29
C GLU A 117 -6.42 -6.36 -0.74
N ASN A 118 -5.38 -5.54 -0.81
CA ASN A 118 -4.24 -5.74 -1.71
C ASN A 118 -3.51 -7.06 -1.41
N LYS A 119 -3.39 -7.45 -0.13
CA LYS A 119 -2.84 -8.77 0.26
C LYS A 119 -3.73 -9.92 -0.24
N LEU A 120 -5.06 -9.78 -0.19
CA LEU A 120 -5.98 -10.80 -0.70
C LEU A 120 -5.87 -10.90 -2.23
N LEU A 121 -5.92 -9.77 -2.93
CA LEU A 121 -5.77 -9.71 -4.39
C LEU A 121 -4.45 -10.33 -4.86
N LYS A 122 -3.33 -10.05 -4.17
CA LYS A 122 -2.04 -10.68 -4.47
C LYS A 122 -2.06 -12.21 -4.34
N ARG A 123 -2.80 -12.74 -3.36
CA ARG A 123 -2.96 -14.20 -3.22
C ARG A 123 -3.82 -14.76 -4.35
N GLU A 124 -4.87 -14.07 -4.75
CA GLU A 124 -5.72 -14.49 -5.87
C GLU A 124 -4.98 -14.47 -7.21
N ILE A 125 -4.20 -13.42 -7.47
CA ILE A 125 -3.34 -13.33 -8.65
C ILE A 125 -2.39 -14.52 -8.68
N LYS A 126 -1.71 -14.81 -7.56
CA LYS A 126 -0.81 -15.96 -7.47
C LYS A 126 -1.51 -17.29 -7.78
N LYS A 127 -2.72 -17.51 -7.24
CA LYS A 127 -3.52 -18.71 -7.53
C LYS A 127 -3.88 -18.82 -9.01
N LYS A 128 -4.28 -17.71 -9.64
CA LYS A 128 -4.59 -17.68 -11.08
C LYS A 128 -3.34 -17.95 -11.92
N ASP A 129 -2.20 -17.37 -11.57
CA ASP A 129 -0.92 -17.60 -12.26
C ASP A 129 -0.44 -19.05 -12.13
N ASP A 130 -0.65 -19.69 -10.97
CA ASP A 130 -0.36 -21.11 -10.78
C ASP A 130 -1.29 -21.98 -11.66
N LYS A 131 -2.58 -21.64 -11.76
CA LYS A 131 -3.53 -22.37 -12.61
C LYS A 131 -3.23 -22.20 -14.11
N ILE A 132 -2.85 -21.01 -14.54
CA ILE A 132 -2.42 -20.77 -15.93
C ILE A 132 -1.22 -21.64 -16.27
N ARG A 133 -0.23 -21.73 -15.37
CA ARG A 133 0.95 -22.59 -15.57
C ARG A 133 0.61 -24.07 -15.63
N GLU A 134 -0.36 -24.53 -14.86
CA GLU A 134 -0.86 -25.90 -14.92
C GLU A 134 -1.53 -26.18 -16.27
N LEU A 135 -2.48 -25.32 -16.68
CA LEU A 135 -3.19 -25.45 -17.96
C LEU A 135 -2.24 -25.39 -19.17
N ASP A 136 -1.21 -24.55 -19.12
CA ASP A 136 -0.23 -24.44 -20.20
C ASP A 136 0.61 -25.73 -20.35
N ARG A 137 0.93 -26.40 -19.22
CA ARG A 137 1.58 -27.72 -19.23
C ARG A 137 0.66 -28.79 -19.81
N GLU A 138 -0.60 -28.83 -19.40
CA GLU A 138 -1.59 -29.77 -19.94
C GLU A 138 -1.75 -29.56 -21.45
N LEU A 139 -1.92 -28.31 -21.89
CA LEU A 139 -2.08 -27.95 -23.29
C LEU A 139 -0.84 -28.34 -24.12
N THR A 140 0.36 -28.13 -23.58
CA THR A 140 1.60 -28.57 -24.22
C THR A 140 1.67 -30.10 -24.31
N TYR A 141 1.30 -30.81 -23.24
CA TYR A 141 1.24 -32.27 -23.22
C TYR A 141 0.27 -32.82 -24.27
N TYR A 142 -0.96 -32.28 -24.34
CA TYR A 142 -1.95 -32.71 -25.33
C TYR A 142 -1.54 -32.37 -26.76
N LYS A 143 -0.89 -31.22 -26.99
CA LYS A 143 -0.31 -30.88 -28.31
C LYS A 143 0.75 -31.89 -28.74
N ASP A 144 1.66 -32.26 -27.83
CA ASP A 144 2.70 -33.25 -28.11
C ASP A 144 2.10 -34.64 -28.36
N LEU A 145 1.11 -35.05 -27.56
CA LEU A 145 0.39 -36.30 -27.75
C LEU A 145 -0.32 -36.34 -29.11
N TYR A 146 -1.03 -35.27 -29.46
CA TYR A 146 -1.70 -35.16 -30.77
C TYR A 146 -0.68 -35.22 -31.90
N PHE A 147 0.43 -34.49 -31.81
CA PHE A 147 1.47 -34.51 -32.81
C PHE A 147 2.07 -35.91 -32.97
N LYS A 148 2.41 -36.58 -31.86
CA LYS A 148 2.89 -37.97 -31.87
C LYS A 148 1.88 -38.92 -32.53
N MET A 149 0.60 -38.79 -32.20
CA MET A 149 -0.46 -39.61 -32.77
C MET A 149 -0.66 -39.34 -34.27
N ALA A 150 -0.66 -38.06 -34.69
CA ALA A 150 -0.78 -37.67 -36.09
C ALA A 150 0.43 -38.14 -36.93
N VAL A 151 1.65 -38.02 -36.39
CA VAL A 151 2.88 -38.53 -36.99
C VAL A 151 2.80 -40.06 -37.12
N LYS A 152 2.56 -40.78 -36.03
CA LYS A 152 2.42 -42.25 -36.03
C LYS A 152 1.32 -42.72 -36.99
N GLY A 153 0.17 -42.04 -36.99
CA GLY A 153 -0.95 -42.31 -37.89
C GLY A 153 -0.67 -41.98 -39.36
N SER A 154 0.34 -41.15 -39.67
CA SER A 154 0.73 -40.81 -41.04
C SER A 154 1.73 -41.80 -41.66
N TYR A 155 2.59 -42.42 -40.85
CA TYR A 155 3.60 -43.39 -41.32
C TYR A 155 3.06 -44.82 -41.37
N LYS A 156 3.25 -45.49 -42.52
CA LYS A 156 2.73 -46.85 -42.75
C LYS A 156 3.35 -47.90 -41.82
N SER A 157 4.65 -47.80 -41.55
CA SER A 157 5.38 -48.69 -40.63
C SER A 157 4.78 -48.70 -39.22
N HIS A 158 4.53 -47.52 -38.65
CA HIS A 158 3.98 -47.39 -37.31
C HIS A 158 2.48 -47.73 -37.22
N ARG A 159 1.73 -47.51 -38.31
CA ARG A 159 0.34 -47.99 -38.41
C ARG A 159 0.25 -49.52 -38.35
N ASP A 160 1.14 -50.20 -39.06
CA ASP A 160 1.16 -51.66 -39.12
C ASP A 160 1.63 -52.28 -37.78
N GLU A 161 2.56 -51.63 -37.06
CA GLU A 161 3.03 -52.03 -35.72
C GLU A 161 1.96 -51.87 -34.61
N GLU A 162 1.19 -50.77 -34.64
CA GLU A 162 0.13 -50.51 -33.64
C GLU A 162 -1.26 -51.04 -34.08
N GLY A 163 -1.35 -51.76 -35.20
CA GLY A 163 -2.61 -52.36 -35.70
C GLY A 163 -3.64 -51.34 -36.21
N LEU A 164 -3.21 -50.12 -36.52
CA LEU A 164 -4.06 -49.01 -36.97
C LEU A 164 -4.40 -49.16 -38.45
N LYS A 165 -5.62 -49.61 -38.76
CA LYS A 165 -6.16 -49.63 -40.14
C LYS A 165 -6.77 -48.27 -40.51
N ASN A 166 -6.61 -47.85 -41.77
CA ASN A 166 -7.30 -46.67 -42.31
C ASN A 166 -8.82 -46.89 -42.23
N VAL A 167 -9.49 -46.14 -41.36
CA VAL A 167 -10.95 -46.21 -41.18
C VAL A 167 -11.68 -45.58 -42.37
N ILE A 168 -11.04 -44.68 -43.11
CA ILE A 168 -11.56 -44.06 -44.33
C ILE A 168 -10.65 -44.44 -45.50
N SER A 169 -11.15 -45.30 -46.38
CA SER A 169 -10.48 -45.61 -47.65
C SER A 169 -11.39 -45.21 -48.81
N ILE A 170 -11.06 -44.10 -49.47
CA ILE A 170 -11.81 -43.59 -50.63
C ILE A 170 -11.66 -44.55 -51.84
N SER A 171 -10.62 -45.39 -51.84
CA SER A 171 -10.27 -46.29 -52.94
C SER A 171 -10.97 -47.65 -52.91
N ALA A 172 -11.62 -48.05 -51.81
CA ALA A 172 -12.21 -49.38 -51.70
C ALA A 172 -13.63 -49.48 -52.30
N ASN A 173 -14.38 -48.38 -52.38
CA ASN A 173 -15.67 -48.34 -53.07
C ASN A 173 -16.11 -46.89 -53.38
N LYS A 174 -16.01 -46.50 -54.65
CA LYS A 174 -16.33 -45.15 -55.14
C LYS A 174 -17.77 -44.69 -54.86
N HIS A 175 -18.67 -45.62 -54.50
CA HIS A 175 -20.09 -45.37 -54.26
C HIS A 175 -20.54 -45.46 -52.78
N LYS A 176 -19.65 -45.78 -51.83
CA LYS A 176 -20.00 -45.90 -50.40
C LYS A 176 -19.20 -44.97 -49.47
N GLY A 177 -18.43 -44.04 -50.02
CA GLY A 177 -17.55 -43.15 -49.24
C GLY A 177 -18.24 -42.05 -48.42
N LEU A 178 -19.57 -42.03 -48.34
CA LEU A 178 -20.33 -40.98 -47.65
C LEU A 178 -21.38 -41.51 -46.68
N ASP A 179 -21.46 -42.82 -46.45
CA ASP A 179 -22.52 -43.41 -45.63
C ASP A 179 -21.98 -43.82 -44.25
N VAL A 180 -21.60 -42.81 -43.46
CA VAL A 180 -21.57 -42.92 -42.01
C VAL A 180 -22.71 -42.05 -41.53
N ASP A 181 -23.87 -42.68 -41.34
CA ASP A 181 -25.04 -42.02 -40.78
C ASP A 181 -24.78 -41.76 -39.29
N PHE A 182 -24.11 -40.63 -39.01
CA PHE A 182 -23.76 -40.20 -37.66
C PHE A 182 -24.99 -40.02 -36.76
N THR A 183 -26.14 -39.76 -37.37
CA THR A 183 -27.45 -39.64 -36.74
C THR A 183 -27.88 -40.93 -36.04
N SER A 184 -27.64 -42.09 -36.64
CA SER A 184 -28.01 -43.39 -36.07
C SER A 184 -26.93 -43.97 -35.15
N ALA A 185 -25.66 -43.61 -35.36
CA ALA A 185 -24.56 -44.07 -34.51
C ALA A 185 -24.41 -43.28 -33.20
N PHE A 186 -24.81 -42.00 -33.19
CA PHE A 186 -24.73 -41.13 -32.01
C PHE A 186 -26.02 -40.33 -31.82
N PRO A 187 -27.17 -40.99 -31.62
CA PRO A 187 -28.46 -40.31 -31.48
C PRO A 187 -28.45 -39.29 -30.34
N GLU A 188 -27.71 -39.55 -29.27
CA GLU A 188 -27.57 -38.65 -28.09
C GLU A 188 -27.00 -37.25 -28.41
N LEU A 189 -26.29 -37.08 -29.54
CA LEU A 189 -25.74 -35.80 -29.97
C LEU A 189 -26.71 -34.98 -30.85
N PHE A 190 -27.78 -35.61 -31.33
CA PHE A 190 -28.73 -35.05 -32.29
C PHE A 190 -30.19 -35.20 -31.85
N ASP A 191 -30.42 -35.75 -30.65
CA ASP A 191 -31.71 -35.73 -29.99
C ASP A 191 -31.91 -34.31 -29.47
N ASP A 192 -32.53 -33.47 -30.30
CA ASP A 192 -33.07 -32.18 -29.90
C ASP A 192 -34.16 -32.46 -28.87
N GLY A 193 -33.75 -32.61 -27.61
CA GLY A 193 -34.66 -32.78 -26.49
C GLY A 193 -35.77 -31.75 -26.61
N GLU A 194 -37.01 -32.25 -26.63
CA GLU A 194 -38.20 -31.42 -26.71
C GLU A 194 -38.05 -30.24 -25.74
N ILE A 195 -37.85 -29.05 -26.30
CA ILE A 195 -38.07 -27.82 -25.57
C ILE A 195 -39.57 -27.86 -25.30
N GLU A 196 -39.96 -28.24 -24.09
CA GLU A 196 -41.29 -27.98 -23.57
C GLU A 196 -41.53 -26.48 -23.72
N GLU A 197 -42.22 -26.09 -24.80
CA GLU A 197 -42.89 -24.81 -24.88
C GLU A 197 -43.93 -24.80 -23.77
N ASP A 198 -43.59 -24.18 -22.64
CA ASP A 198 -44.55 -23.72 -21.65
C ASP A 198 -45.58 -22.81 -22.33
N LYS A 199 -46.68 -23.43 -22.81
CA LYS A 199 -47.85 -22.74 -23.31
C LYS A 199 -48.81 -22.46 -22.15
N LYS A 200 -48.82 -21.18 -21.77
CA LYS A 200 -49.87 -20.41 -21.07
C LYS A 200 -50.09 -20.63 -19.58
#